data_AF-A0A829YKC0-F1
#
_entry.id   AF-A0A829YKC0-F1
#
_cell.length_a   1.000
_cell.length_b   1.000
_cell.length_c   1.000
_cell.angle_alpha   90.00
_cell.angle_beta   90.00
_cell.angle_gamma   90.00
#
_symmetry.space_group_name_H-M   'P 1'
#
loop_
_entity.id
_entity.type
_entity.pdbx_description
1 polymer ?
#
loop_
_entity_poly.entity_id
_entity_poly.type
_entity_poly.pdbx_seq_one_letter_code
_entity_poly.pdbx_strand_id
1 'polypeptide(L)'
;MRARGFWLILETVVAYAVPAYHWIWGVIMLPLWLWGAASAESTSIWFIASLIGGVLGAIGVVGLLTVAIAREPVSTLNFSLLALLSCAGLLAVWAMMTGLFAGFSLDPFSLVAIVAPTACTVHLLVLCARLIGAEVQPFPH
;
A
#
# COMPACT_ATOMS: atom_id res chain seq x y z
N MET A 1 15.72 10.72 -18.54
CA MET A 1 15.51 9.91 -17.31
C MET A 1 14.52 10.53 -16.33
N ARG A 2 14.53 11.85 -16.08
CA ARG A 2 13.58 12.53 -15.16
C ARG A 2 12.09 12.33 -15.46
N ALA A 3 11.69 12.26 -16.75
CA ALA A 3 10.27 12.16 -17.12
C ALA A 3 9.60 10.85 -16.64
N ARG A 4 10.27 9.69 -16.75
CA ARG A 4 9.66 8.40 -16.35
C ARG A 4 9.46 8.27 -14.84
N GLY A 5 10.44 8.71 -14.04
CA GLY A 5 10.31 8.74 -12.59
C GLY A 5 9.21 9.69 -12.12
N PHE A 6 9.08 10.85 -12.77
CA PHE A 6 7.99 11.80 -12.49
C PHE A 6 6.60 11.18 -12.72
N TRP A 7 6.39 10.48 -13.83
CA TRP A 7 5.11 9.82 -14.12
C TRP A 7 4.76 8.73 -13.11
N LEU A 8 5.74 7.93 -12.66
CA LEU A 8 5.53 6.92 -11.62
C LEU A 8 5.11 7.55 -10.28
N ILE A 9 5.79 8.63 -9.87
CA ILE A 9 5.42 9.36 -8.66
C ILE A 9 3.99 9.89 -8.77
N LEU A 10 3.65 10.52 -9.91
CA LEU A 10 2.32 11.07 -10.14
C LEU A 10 1.24 9.99 -10.09
N GLU A 11 1.47 8.85 -10.75
CA GLU A 11 0.56 7.70 -10.73
C GLU A 11 0.33 7.19 -9.31
N THR A 12 1.40 7.02 -8.52
CA THR A 12 1.29 6.58 -7.12
C THR A 12 0.54 7.61 -6.26
N VAL A 13 0.85 8.91 -6.40
CA VAL A 13 0.16 9.97 -5.63
C VAL A 13 -1.34 9.98 -5.95
N VAL A 14 -1.72 9.91 -7.22
CA VAL A 14 -3.13 9.94 -7.63
C VAL A 14 -3.86 8.67 -7.17
N ALA A 15 -3.25 7.50 -7.33
CA ALA A 15 -3.84 6.22 -6.93
C ALA A 15 -4.06 6.10 -5.42
N TYR A 16 -3.19 6.71 -4.61
CA TYR A 16 -3.24 6.64 -3.15
C TYR A 16 -3.85 7.88 -2.48
N ALA A 17 -4.27 8.91 -3.22
CA ALA A 17 -4.85 10.12 -2.64
C ALA A 17 -6.08 9.84 -1.78
N VAL A 18 -7.00 8.99 -2.26
CA VAL A 18 -8.22 8.62 -1.53
C VAL A 18 -7.90 7.74 -0.30
N PRO A 19 -7.10 6.66 -0.41
CA PRO A 19 -6.61 5.94 0.77
C PRO A 19 -5.92 6.84 1.81
N ALA A 20 -5.06 7.75 1.36
CA ALA A 20 -4.33 8.66 2.25
C ALA A 20 -5.27 9.61 3.01
N TYR A 21 -6.32 10.11 2.37
CA TYR A 21 -7.35 10.90 3.04
C TYR A 21 -8.00 10.11 4.19
N HIS A 22 -8.36 8.85 3.96
CA HIS A 22 -8.95 8.00 5.01
C HIS A 22 -7.98 7.70 6.14
N TRP A 23 -6.69 7.55 5.84
CA TRP A 23 -5.67 7.36 6.88
C TRP A 23 -5.45 8.60 7.73
N ILE A 24 -5.45 9.80 7.14
CA ILE A 24 -5.42 11.06 7.89
C ILE A 24 -6.62 11.12 8.84
N TRP A 25 -7.81 10.77 8.34
CA TRP A 25 -9.02 10.69 9.16
C TRP A 25 -8.90 9.66 10.29
N GLY A 26 -8.28 8.51 10.01
CA GLY A 26 -8.01 7.49 11.01
C GLY A 26 -7.02 7.93 12.09
N VAL A 27 -6.01 8.73 11.75
CA VAL A 27 -5.11 9.33 12.74
C VAL A 27 -5.87 10.30 13.65
N ILE A 28 -6.77 11.11 13.09
CA ILE A 28 -7.63 12.03 13.86
C ILE A 28 -8.54 11.25 14.82
N MET A 29 -9.08 10.11 14.37
CA MET A 29 -9.97 9.25 15.16
C MET A 29 -9.24 8.30 16.13
N LEU A 30 -7.92 8.17 16.02
CA LEU A 30 -7.11 7.27 16.83
C LEU A 30 -7.34 7.41 18.34
N PRO A 31 -7.45 8.62 18.94
CA PRO A 31 -7.74 8.75 20.36
C PRO A 31 -9.07 8.10 20.78
N LEU A 32 -10.10 8.21 19.93
CA LEU A 32 -11.42 7.62 20.18
C LEU A 32 -11.36 6.09 20.06
N TRP A 33 -10.64 5.56 19.08
CA TRP A 33 -10.45 4.11 18.95
C TRP A 33 -9.60 3.53 20.07
N LEU A 34 -8.58 4.25 20.56
CA LEU A 34 -7.80 3.83 21.72
C LEU A 34 -8.68 3.77 22.97
N TRP A 35 -9.57 4.74 23.15
CA TRP A 35 -10.56 4.72 24.23
C TRP A 35 -11.55 3.56 24.10
N GLY A 36 -12.10 3.32 22.89
CA GLY A 36 -12.98 2.19 22.61
C GLY A 36 -12.30 0.84 22.83
N ALA A 37 -11.05 0.69 22.38
CA ALA A 37 -10.26 -0.51 22.60
C ALA A 37 -9.96 -0.76 24.08
N ALA A 38 -9.66 0.30 24.86
CA ALA A 38 -9.51 0.21 26.31
C ALA A 38 -10.82 -0.22 27.00
N SER A 39 -11.96 0.07 26.38
CA SER A 39 -13.30 -0.35 26.82
C SER A 39 -13.73 -1.72 26.25
N ALA A 40 -12.79 -2.49 25.68
CA ALA A 40 -12.99 -3.81 25.05
C ALA A 40 -13.94 -3.81 23.82
N GLU A 41 -14.08 -2.68 23.13
CA GLU A 41 -14.85 -2.62 21.88
C GLU A 41 -14.06 -3.24 20.72
N SER A 42 -14.56 -4.37 20.19
CA SER A 42 -13.87 -5.15 19.14
C SER A 42 -13.64 -4.35 17.86
N THR A 43 -14.60 -3.52 17.44
CA THR A 43 -14.51 -2.72 16.21
C THR A 43 -13.35 -1.72 16.24
N SER A 44 -13.12 -1.09 17.39
CA SER A 44 -12.03 -0.14 17.59
C SER A 44 -10.65 -0.78 17.42
N ILE A 45 -10.49 -2.05 17.82
CA ILE A 45 -9.24 -2.81 17.62
C ILE A 45 -8.95 -3.02 16.13
N TRP A 46 -9.97 -3.36 15.34
CA TRP A 46 -9.83 -3.55 13.89
C TRP A 46 -9.49 -2.27 13.14
N PHE A 47 -10.04 -1.13 13.57
CA PHE A 47 -9.67 0.17 13.02
C PHE A 47 -8.21 0.53 13.30
N ILE A 48 -7.72 0.26 14.52
CA ILE A 48 -6.31 0.45 14.87
C ILE A 48 -5.42 -0.48 14.04
N ALA A 49 -5.78 -1.76 13.92
CA ALA A 49 -5.03 -2.72 13.11
C ALA A 49 -4.97 -2.31 11.63
N SER A 50 -6.09 -1.81 11.09
CA SER A 50 -6.14 -1.29 9.72
C SER A 50 -5.28 -0.04 9.55
N LEU A 51 -5.28 0.87 10.53
CA LEU A 51 -4.39 2.05 10.50
C LEU A 51 -2.91 1.65 10.49
N ILE A 52 -2.50 0.70 11.35
CA ILE A 52 -1.13 0.17 11.38
C ILE A 52 -0.78 -0.49 10.05
N GLY A 53 -1.67 -1.34 9.52
CA GLY A 53 -1.49 -1.98 8.21
C GLY A 53 -1.35 -0.96 7.08
N GLY A 54 -2.13 0.13 7.09
CA GLY A 54 -2.03 1.22 6.14
C GLY A 54 -0.67 1.94 6.19
N VAL A 55 -0.14 2.21 7.38
CA VAL A 55 1.19 2.81 7.57
C VAL A 55 2.30 1.89 7.07
N LEU A 56 2.26 0.61 7.43
CA LEU A 56 3.18 -0.40 6.91
C LEU A 56 3.11 -0.50 5.39
N GLY A 57 1.89 -0.44 4.84
CA GLY A 57 1.60 -0.32 3.41
C GLY A 57 2.33 0.83 2.74
N ALA A 58 2.21 2.02 3.30
CA ALA A 58 2.87 3.21 2.77
C ALA A 58 4.40 3.05 2.72
N ILE A 59 4.99 2.45 3.75
CA ILE A 59 6.43 2.14 3.77
C ILE A 59 6.79 1.18 2.62
N GLY A 60 6.00 0.11 2.44
CA GLY A 60 6.19 -0.85 1.35
C GLY A 60 6.13 -0.19 -0.03
N VAL A 61 5.09 0.61 -0.28
CA VAL A 61 4.84 1.28 -1.57
C VAL A 61 5.93 2.31 -1.87
N VAL A 62 6.31 3.14 -0.89
CA VAL A 62 7.39 4.13 -1.05
C VAL A 62 8.72 3.43 -1.30
N GLY A 63 8.98 2.30 -0.62
CA GLY A 63 10.16 1.48 -0.86
C GLY A 63 10.21 0.94 -2.28
N LEU A 64 9.12 0.33 -2.77
CA LEU A 64 9.02 -0.15 -4.15
C LEU A 64 9.19 0.99 -5.17
N LEU A 65 8.56 2.14 -4.93
CA LEU A 65 8.69 3.32 -5.78
C LEU A 65 10.14 3.82 -5.83
N THR A 66 10.83 3.86 -4.70
CA THR A 66 12.25 4.24 -4.60
C THR A 66 13.12 3.30 -5.41
N VAL A 67 12.91 1.98 -5.26
CA VAL A 67 13.62 0.95 -6.03
C VAL A 67 13.36 1.11 -7.52
N ALA A 68 12.11 1.31 -7.94
CA ALA A 68 11.75 1.47 -9.34
C ALA A 68 12.38 2.73 -9.98
N ILE A 69 12.50 3.82 -9.23
CA ILE A 69 13.09 5.09 -9.70
C ILE A 69 14.62 5.03 -9.70
N ALA A 70 15.22 4.57 -8.60
CA ALA A 70 16.67 4.50 -8.43
C ALA A 70 17.29 3.39 -9.29
N ARG A 71 16.49 2.38 -9.68
CA ARG A 71 16.93 1.18 -10.40
C ARG A 71 18.04 0.43 -9.67
N GLU A 72 18.05 0.52 -8.34
CA GLU A 72 19.03 -0.17 -7.53
C GLU A 72 18.74 -1.67 -7.54
N PRO A 73 19.79 -2.52 -7.60
CA PRO A 73 19.63 -3.94 -7.35
C PRO A 73 19.11 -4.14 -5.92
N VAL A 74 18.07 -4.96 -5.78
CA VAL A 74 17.44 -5.25 -4.49
C VAL A 74 17.52 -6.74 -4.26
N SER A 75 18.02 -7.13 -3.08
CA SER A 75 18.02 -8.52 -2.68
C SER A 75 16.59 -9.08 -2.64
N THR A 76 16.43 -10.37 -2.99
CA THR A 76 15.14 -11.06 -2.97
C THR A 76 14.43 -10.93 -1.62
N LEU A 77 15.18 -10.91 -0.51
CA LEU A 77 14.66 -10.73 0.85
C LEU A 77 14.02 -9.35 1.04
N ASN A 78 14.72 -8.28 0.62
CA ASN A 78 14.22 -6.91 0.75
C ASN A 78 12.99 -6.68 -0.14
N PHE A 79 12.98 -7.24 -1.35
CA PHE A 79 11.81 -7.18 -2.22
C PHE A 79 10.60 -7.90 -1.62
N SER A 80 10.80 -9.10 -1.08
CA SER A 80 9.72 -9.87 -0.46
C SER A 80 9.12 -9.14 0.73
N LEU A 81 9.95 -8.49 1.56
CA LEU A 81 9.49 -7.65 2.66
C LEU A 81 8.66 -6.46 2.17
N LEU A 82 9.15 -5.71 1.18
CA LEU A 82 8.43 -4.57 0.61
C LEU A 82 7.11 -4.98 -0.03
N ALA A 83 7.07 -6.15 -0.69
CA ALA A 83 5.86 -6.71 -1.25
C ALA A 83 4.85 -7.09 -0.16
N LEU A 84 5.29 -7.77 0.90
CA LEU A 84 4.43 -8.13 2.04
C LEU A 84 3.85 -6.88 2.72
N LEU A 85 4.67 -5.86 2.96
CA LEU A 85 4.24 -4.59 3.53
C LEU A 85 3.19 -3.92 2.64
N SER A 86 3.44 -3.86 1.33
CA SER A 86 2.50 -3.27 0.37
C SER A 86 1.16 -4.02 0.31
N CYS A 87 1.20 -5.35 0.35
CA CYS A 87 0.01 -6.20 0.41
C CYS A 87 -0.77 -6.02 1.72
N ALA A 88 -0.09 -5.89 2.87
CA ALA A 88 -0.72 -5.56 4.14
C ALA A 88 -1.42 -4.20 4.08
N GLY A 89 -0.80 -3.22 3.42
CA GLY A 89 -1.40 -1.92 3.10
C GLY A 89 -2.68 -2.02 2.28
N LEU A 90 -2.66 -2.81 1.20
CA LEU A 90 -3.84 -3.04 0.37
C LEU A 90 -4.97 -3.71 1.14
N LEU A 91 -4.65 -4.72 1.96
CA LEU A 91 -5.64 -5.38 2.82
C LEU A 91 -6.26 -4.40 3.81
N ALA A 92 -5.47 -3.49 4.38
CA ALA A 92 -5.97 -2.45 5.26
C ALA A 92 -6.90 -1.46 4.54
N VAL A 93 -6.56 -1.04 3.31
CA VAL A 93 -7.42 -0.19 2.48
C VAL A 93 -8.74 -0.91 2.17
N TRP A 94 -8.68 -2.18 1.77
CA TRP A 94 -9.86 -3.01 1.54
C TRP A 94 -10.73 -3.12 2.79
N ALA A 95 -10.14 -3.41 3.94
CA ALA A 95 -10.86 -3.52 5.20
C ALA A 95 -11.58 -2.20 5.52
N MET A 96 -10.92 -1.05 5.39
CA MET A 96 -11.57 0.25 5.65
C MET A 96 -12.72 0.55 4.67
N MET A 97 -12.51 0.34 3.36
CA MET A 97 -13.52 0.67 2.34
C MET A 97 -14.72 -0.29 2.33
N THR A 98 -14.57 -1.50 2.86
CA THR A 98 -15.66 -2.52 2.92
C THR A 98 -16.32 -2.61 4.30
N GLY A 99 -16.04 -1.67 5.20
CA GLY A 99 -16.56 -1.72 6.56
C GLY A 99 -16.08 -2.97 7.33
N LEU A 100 -14.78 -3.24 7.28
CA LEU A 100 -14.11 -4.41 7.85
C LEU A 100 -14.65 -5.74 7.29
N PHE A 101 -14.91 -5.77 5.98
CA PHE A 101 -15.52 -6.91 5.28
C PHE A 101 -16.95 -7.26 5.73
N ALA A 102 -17.60 -6.41 6.53
CA ALA A 102 -18.94 -6.65 7.04
C ALA A 102 -20.05 -6.37 6.00
N GLY A 103 -19.73 -5.75 4.86
CA GLY A 103 -20.69 -5.52 3.78
C GLY A 103 -20.04 -5.35 2.40
N PHE A 104 -20.66 -5.96 1.39
CA PHE A 104 -20.30 -5.81 -0.04
C PHE A 104 -21.07 -4.68 -0.73
N SER A 105 -21.58 -3.69 0.00
CA SER A 105 -22.17 -2.49 -0.60
C SER A 105 -21.04 -1.55 -1.06
N LEU A 106 -20.31 -1.97 -2.08
CA LEU A 106 -19.28 -1.17 -2.72
C LEU A 106 -19.96 -0.11 -3.58
N ASP A 107 -20.05 1.10 -3.05
CA ASP A 107 -20.41 2.24 -3.87
C ASP A 107 -19.26 2.55 -4.86
N PRO A 108 -19.53 3.27 -5.97
CA PRO A 108 -18.52 3.54 -7.00
C PRO A 108 -17.25 4.22 -6.47
N PHE A 109 -17.35 5.00 -5.39
CA PHE A 109 -16.20 5.66 -4.79
C PHE A 109 -15.30 4.65 -4.06
N SER A 110 -15.89 3.71 -3.32
CA SER A 110 -15.17 2.59 -2.69
C SER A 110 -14.47 1.70 -3.71
N LEU A 111 -15.08 1.48 -4.88
CA LEU A 111 -14.43 0.74 -5.99
C LEU A 111 -13.19 1.48 -6.50
N VAL A 112 -13.25 2.79 -6.72
CA VAL A 112 -12.08 3.57 -7.16
C VAL A 112 -10.99 3.58 -6.08
N ALA A 113 -11.38 3.71 -4.81
CA ALA A 113 -10.48 3.68 -3.66
C ALA A 113 -9.79 2.32 -3.43
N ILE A 114 -10.30 1.26 -4.06
CA ILE A 114 -9.72 -0.09 -4.02
C ILE A 114 -8.94 -0.40 -5.29
N VAL A 115 -9.56 -0.24 -6.46
CA VAL A 115 -9.02 -0.73 -7.74
C VAL A 115 -7.79 0.07 -8.16
N ALA A 116 -7.84 1.40 -8.05
CA ALA A 116 -6.72 2.25 -8.46
C ALA A 116 -5.44 1.99 -7.63
N PRO A 117 -5.46 1.99 -6.28
CA PRO A 117 -4.26 1.67 -5.52
C PRO A 117 -3.81 0.22 -5.73
N THR A 118 -4.74 -0.74 -5.85
CA THR A 118 -4.38 -2.15 -6.12
C THR A 118 -3.63 -2.29 -7.45
N ALA A 119 -4.15 -1.71 -8.52
CA ALA A 119 -3.51 -1.74 -9.84
C ALA A 119 -2.13 -1.07 -9.80
N CYS A 120 -2.01 0.08 -9.12
CA CYS A 120 -0.75 0.78 -8.94
C CYS A 120 0.28 -0.05 -8.16
N THR A 121 -0.10 -0.71 -7.06
CA THR A 121 0.81 -1.60 -6.32
C THR A 121 1.31 -2.75 -7.17
N VAL A 122 0.40 -3.41 -7.91
CA VAL A 122 0.75 -4.52 -8.80
C VAL A 122 1.72 -4.04 -9.87
N HIS A 123 1.48 -2.87 -10.46
CA HIS A 123 2.38 -2.28 -11.44
C HIS A 123 3.79 -2.04 -10.86
N LEU A 124 3.89 -1.46 -9.66
CA LEU A 124 5.17 -1.26 -8.96
C LEU A 124 5.88 -2.59 -8.66
N LEU A 125 5.17 -3.58 -8.17
CA LEU A 125 5.71 -4.92 -7.90
C LEU A 125 6.29 -5.56 -9.16
N VAL A 126 5.57 -5.48 -10.28
CA VAL A 126 6.04 -6.01 -11.58
C VAL A 126 7.29 -5.27 -12.05
N LEU A 127 7.33 -3.94 -11.91
CA LEU A 127 8.52 -3.15 -12.27
C LEU A 127 9.74 -3.56 -11.44
N CYS A 128 9.58 -3.68 -10.12
CA CYS A 128 10.66 -4.09 -9.22
C CYS A 128 11.09 -5.55 -9.45
N ALA A 129 10.16 -6.48 -9.68
CA ALA A 129 10.49 -7.88 -9.96
C ALA A 129 11.36 -8.03 -11.23
N ARG A 130 11.13 -7.20 -12.25
CA ARG A 130 11.96 -7.17 -13.46
C ARG A 130 13.39 -6.68 -13.20
N LEU A 131 13.60 -5.84 -12.19
CA LEU A 131 14.93 -5.38 -11.79
C LEU A 131 15.71 -6.47 -11.05
N ILE A 132 15.03 -7.34 -10.30
CA ILE A 132 15.64 -8.51 -9.65
C ILE A 132 16.03 -9.57 -10.68
N GLY A 133 15.16 -9.83 -11.66
CA GLY A 133 15.45 -10.79 -12.74
C GLY A 133 16.65 -10.43 -13.61
N ALA A 134 17.07 -9.16 -13.62
CA ALA A 134 18.25 -8.71 -14.34
C ALA A 134 19.58 -9.10 -13.66
N GLU A 135 19.58 -9.40 -12.35
CA GLU A 135 20.77 -9.96 -11.67
C GLU A 135 20.97 -11.46 -11.95
N VAL A 136 19.93 -12.16 -12.39
CA VAL A 136 19.92 -13.63 -12.53
C VAL A 136 20.37 -14.09 -13.93
N GLN A 137 20.64 -13.17 -14.86
CA GLN A 137 21.23 -13.55 -16.16
C GLN A 137 22.76 -13.59 -16.04
N PRO A 138 23.39 -14.79 -16.05
CA PRO A 138 24.83 -14.85 -16.25
C PRO A 138 25.12 -14.37 -17.68
N PHE A 139 26.12 -13.51 -17.82
CA PHE A 139 26.67 -13.09 -19.11
C PHE A 139 26.87 -14.32 -20.02
N PRO A 140 26.34 -14.31 -21.27
CA PRO A 140 26.79 -15.27 -22.26
C PRO A 140 28.22 -14.90 -22.64
N HIS A 141 29.19 -15.70 -22.17
CA HIS A 141 30.54 -15.74 -22.74
C HIS A 141 30.51 -16.50 -24.07
#